data_AF-D3BK93-F1
#
_entry.id   AF-D3BK93-F1
#
_cell.length_a   1.000
_cell.length_b   1.000
_cell.length_c   1.000
_cell.angle_alpha   90.00
_cell.angle_beta   90.00
_cell.angle_gamma   90.00
#
_symmetry.space_group_name_H-M   'P 1'
#
loop_
_entity.id
_entity.type
_entity.pdbx_description
1 polymer ?
#
loop_
_entity_poly.entity_id
_entity_poly.type
_entity_poly.pdbx_seq_one_letter_code
_entity_poly.pdbx_strand_id
1 'polypeptide(L)'
;MADLITDKDIKNFEEQLKGVILDRDRLRLVKTIANSFSFTSENVKKLVQIQHYGEPKIQTAILMYPNVTDKQNYQIVIDQFYEEEKKMIKNQLNINL
;
A
#
# COMPACT_ATOMS: atom_id res chain seq x y z
N MET A 1 20.02 -0.20 -2.50
CA MET A 1 18.93 0.67 -2.00
C MET A 1 17.81 0.59 -3.02
N ALA A 2 16.55 0.49 -2.61
CA ALA A 2 15.44 0.53 -3.55
C ALA A 2 15.23 1.97 -4.02
N ASP A 3 14.98 2.17 -5.31
CA ASP A 3 14.73 3.50 -5.85
C ASP A 3 13.33 3.97 -5.48
N LEU A 4 13.16 5.29 -5.30
CA LEU A 4 11.83 5.87 -5.12
C LEU A 4 11.02 5.64 -6.41
N ILE A 5 9.83 5.07 -6.28
CA ILE A 5 8.95 4.83 -7.43
C ILE A 5 8.65 6.14 -8.17
N THR A 6 8.73 6.12 -9.50
CA THR A 6 8.40 7.28 -10.32
C THR A 6 6.89 7.40 -10.56
N ASP A 7 6.41 8.58 -10.93
CA ASP A 7 5.01 8.80 -11.31
C ASP A 7 4.58 7.95 -12.52
N LYS A 8 5.52 7.63 -13.41
CA LYS A 8 5.27 6.74 -14.54
C LYS A 8 5.07 5.30 -14.08
N ASP A 9 5.94 4.83 -13.19
CA ASP A 9 5.89 3.45 -12.71
C ASP A 9 4.68 3.20 -11.82
N ILE A 10 4.32 4.16 -10.96
CA ILE A 10 3.11 4.05 -10.16
C ILE A 10 1.88 4.00 -11.05
N LYS A 11 1.76 4.87 -12.06
CA LYS A 11 0.62 4.86 -13.00
C LYS A 11 0.51 3.54 -13.76
N ASN A 12 1.63 3.01 -14.27
CA ASN A 12 1.65 1.71 -14.94
C ASN A 12 1.18 0.60 -13.99
N PHE A 13 1.60 0.64 -12.74
CA PHE A 13 1.17 -0.32 -11.73
C PHE A 13 -0.30 -0.21 -11.36
N GLU A 14 -0.84 1.01 -11.27
CA GLU A 14 -2.27 1.26 -11.07
C GLU A 14 -3.11 0.64 -12.20
N GLU A 15 -2.69 0.82 -13.46
CA GLU A 15 -3.35 0.23 -14.62
C GLU A 15 -3.30 -1.31 -14.59
N GLN A 16 -2.15 -1.88 -14.24
CA GLN A 16 -2.01 -3.33 -14.06
C GLN A 16 -2.92 -3.86 -12.95
N LEU A 17 -2.93 -3.22 -11.77
CA LEU A 17 -3.77 -3.61 -10.65
C LEU A 17 -5.25 -3.58 -11.02
N LYS A 18 -5.73 -2.54 -11.72
CA LYS A 18 -7.13 -2.44 -12.17
C LYS A 18 -7.52 -3.57 -13.12
N GLY A 19 -6.58 -4.08 -13.91
CA GLY A 19 -6.81 -5.22 -14.80
C GLY A 19 -6.86 -6.60 -14.13
N VAL A 20 -6.44 -6.72 -12.87
CA VAL A 20 -6.40 -8.00 -12.16
C VAL A 20 -7.68 -8.24 -11.35
N ILE A 21 -8.42 -9.27 -11.76
CA ILE A 21 -9.70 -9.66 -11.16
C ILE A 21 -9.51 -10.41 -9.83
N LEU A 22 -8.56 -11.34 -9.76
CA LEU A 22 -8.38 -12.22 -8.60
C LEU A 22 -7.52 -11.58 -7.51
N ASP A 23 -8.04 -11.52 -6.29
CA ASP A 23 -7.36 -10.91 -5.14
C ASP A 23 -5.98 -11.51 -4.84
N ARG A 24 -5.81 -12.83 -5.00
CA ARG A 24 -4.51 -13.50 -4.84
C ARG A 24 -3.45 -12.92 -5.78
N ASP A 25 -3.83 -12.67 -7.03
CA ASP A 25 -2.90 -12.17 -8.05
C ASP A 25 -2.61 -10.69 -7.83
N ARG A 26 -3.61 -9.91 -7.37
CA ARG A 26 -3.41 -8.52 -6.92
C ARG A 26 -2.38 -8.45 -5.80
N LEU A 27 -2.51 -9.32 -4.79
CA LEU A 27 -1.57 -9.39 -3.67
C LEU A 27 -0.16 -9.78 -4.13
N ARG A 28 -0.02 -10.69 -5.10
CA ARG A 28 1.30 -11.04 -5.66
C ARG A 28 1.96 -9.84 -6.34
N LEU A 29 1.19 -9.05 -7.09
CA LEU A 29 1.67 -7.83 -7.73
C LEU A 29 2.10 -6.78 -6.69
N VAL A 30 1.30 -6.55 -5.65
CA VAL A 30 1.66 -5.66 -4.54
C VAL A 30 2.95 -6.09 -3.84
N LYS A 31 3.10 -7.38 -3.53
CA LYS A 31 4.36 -7.90 -2.94
C LYS A 31 5.56 -7.67 -3.84
N THR A 32 5.38 -7.87 -5.15
CA THR A 32 6.45 -7.69 -6.12
C THR A 32 6.91 -6.24 -6.15
N ILE A 33 5.99 -5.28 -6.27
CA ILE A 33 6.38 -3.87 -6.32
C ILE A 33 6.90 -3.36 -4.98
N ALA A 34 6.32 -3.83 -3.87
CA ALA A 34 6.74 -3.45 -2.52
C ALA A 34 8.21 -3.80 -2.28
N ASN A 35 8.70 -4.92 -2.84
CA ASN A 35 10.11 -5.33 -2.69
C ASN A 35 11.07 -4.64 -3.68
N SER A 36 10.55 -3.98 -4.73
CA SER A 36 11.36 -3.39 -5.79
C SER A 36 11.63 -1.90 -5.60
N PHE A 37 10.72 -1.18 -4.92
CA PHE A 37 10.78 0.28 -4.82
C PHE A 37 10.60 0.77 -3.37
N SER A 38 10.97 2.03 -3.16
CA SER A 38 10.52 2.82 -2.02
C SER A 38 9.35 3.72 -2.42
N PHE A 39 8.56 4.14 -1.43
CA PHE A 39 7.30 4.86 -1.65
C PHE A 39 7.16 6.04 -0.69
N THR A 40 6.42 7.06 -1.12
CA THR A 40 5.85 8.04 -0.18
C THR A 40 4.52 7.52 0.37
N SER A 41 4.07 8.10 1.47
CA SER A 41 2.77 7.82 2.07
C SER A 41 1.63 8.12 1.11
N GLU A 42 1.77 9.17 0.27
CA GLU A 42 0.77 9.50 -0.76
C GLU A 42 0.73 8.44 -1.88
N ASN A 43 1.88 7.88 -2.27
CA ASN A 43 1.93 6.77 -3.21
C ASN A 43 1.20 5.54 -2.67
N VAL A 44 1.43 5.19 -1.41
CA VAL A 44 0.74 4.04 -0.78
C VAL A 44 -0.75 4.29 -0.65
N LYS A 45 -1.17 5.51 -0.28
CA LYS A 45 -2.58 5.90 -0.20
C LYS A 45 -3.32 5.68 -1.53
N LYS A 46 -2.74 6.10 -2.65
CA LYS A 46 -3.31 5.88 -3.99
C LYS A 46 -3.52 4.39 -4.26
N LEU A 47 -2.51 3.57 -3.95
CA LEU A 47 -2.58 2.13 -4.19
C LEU A 47 -3.61 1.44 -3.30
N VAL A 48 -3.72 1.85 -2.03
CA VAL A 48 -4.78 1.42 -1.11
C VAL A 48 -6.17 1.76 -1.65
N GLN A 49 -6.35 2.96 -2.21
CA GLN A 49 -7.65 3.40 -2.76
C GLN A 49 -8.06 2.62 -4.03
N ILE A 50 -7.11 2.02 -4.74
CA ILE A 50 -7.36 1.22 -5.96
C ILE A 50 -7.67 -0.24 -5.65
N GLN A 51 -7.37 -0.71 -4.43
CA GLN A 51 -7.72 -2.07 -4.02
C GLN A 51 -9.23 -2.24 -3.85
N HIS A 52 -9.70 -3.46 -4.09
CA HIS A 52 -11.01 -3.88 -3.60
C HIS A 52 -11.03 -3.81 -2.07
N TYR A 53 -12.22 -3.57 -1.50
CA TYR A 53 -12.42 -3.53 -0.05
C TYR A 53 -11.97 -4.82 0.64
N GLY A 54 -11.71 -4.73 1.95
CA GLY A 54 -11.35 -5.89 2.78
C GLY A 54 -9.86 -6.22 2.71
N GLU A 55 -9.55 -7.52 2.64
CA GLU A 55 -8.20 -8.04 2.85
C GLU A 55 -7.13 -7.45 1.90
N PRO A 56 -7.36 -7.32 0.57
CA PRO A 56 -6.33 -6.80 -0.33
C PRO A 56 -5.90 -5.36 -0.01
N LYS A 57 -6.86 -4.54 0.40
CA LYS A 57 -6.63 -3.14 0.79
C LYS A 57 -5.76 -3.05 2.04
N ILE A 58 -6.09 -3.83 3.06
CA ILE A 58 -5.35 -3.91 4.33
C ILE A 58 -3.94 -4.41 4.10
N GLN A 59 -3.80 -5.54 3.38
CA GLN A 59 -2.50 -6.12 3.07
C GLN A 59 -1.62 -5.16 2.27
N THR A 60 -2.19 -4.34 1.38
CA THR A 60 -1.43 -3.31 0.66
C THR A 60 -0.82 -2.29 1.61
N ALA A 61 -1.59 -1.77 2.56
CA ALA A 61 -1.06 -0.84 3.57
C ALA A 61 0.04 -1.49 4.43
N ILE A 62 -0.07 -2.79 4.72
CA ILE A 62 0.90 -3.46 5.60
C ILE A 62 2.19 -3.80 4.85
N LEU A 63 2.07 -4.38 3.65
CA LEU A 63 3.20 -4.83 2.85
C LEU A 63 4.08 -3.67 2.36
N MET A 64 3.50 -2.51 2.10
CA MET A 64 4.24 -1.37 1.57
C MET A 64 4.92 -0.53 2.66
N TYR A 65 4.40 -0.54 3.90
CA TYR A 65 4.90 0.29 5.00
C TYR A 65 6.43 0.21 5.23
N PRO A 66 7.09 -0.98 5.19
CA PRO A 66 8.53 -1.07 5.43
C PRO A 66 9.36 -0.16 4.52
N ASN A 67 8.95 -0.01 3.26
CA ASN A 67 9.66 0.75 2.23
C ASN A 67 9.11 2.17 2.03
N VAL A 68 8.31 2.67 2.99
CA VAL A 68 7.88 4.07 3.01
C VAL A 68 8.99 4.97 3.50
N THR A 69 9.27 6.05 2.77
CA THR A 69 10.34 7.01 3.06
C THR A 69 9.93 8.12 4.03
N ASP A 70 8.64 8.47 4.07
CA ASP A 70 8.07 9.54 4.90
C ASP A 70 7.04 9.00 5.91
N LYS A 71 7.44 8.00 6.70
CA LYS A 71 6.56 7.26 7.65
C LYS A 71 5.82 8.17 8.64
N GLN A 72 6.34 9.36 8.94
CA GLN A 72 5.67 10.37 9.76
C GLN A 72 4.35 10.87 9.16
N ASN A 73 4.18 10.77 7.84
CA ASN A 73 2.97 11.16 7.12
C ASN A 73 1.99 9.99 6.95
N TYR A 74 2.31 8.79 7.44
CA TYR A 74 1.59 7.56 7.10
C TYR A 74 0.15 7.52 7.65
N GLN A 75 -0.22 8.43 8.56
CA GLN A 75 -1.59 8.58 9.03
C GLN A 75 -2.58 8.79 7.88
N ILE A 76 -2.17 9.45 6.79
CA ILE A 76 -3.03 9.64 5.60
C ILE A 76 -3.45 8.32 4.93
N VAL A 77 -2.63 7.27 5.07
CA VAL A 77 -2.92 5.91 4.58
C VAL A 77 -3.86 5.21 5.56
N ILE A 78 -3.60 5.34 6.86
CA ILE A 78 -4.44 4.77 7.93
C ILE A 78 -5.87 5.35 7.88
N ASP A 79 -6.02 6.63 7.55
CA ASP A 79 -7.33 7.29 7.43
C ASP A 79 -8.20 6.75 6.28
N GLN A 80 -7.66 5.89 5.41
CA GLN A 80 -8.43 5.23 4.34
C GLN A 80 -9.24 4.01 4.82
N PHE A 81 -9.17 3.66 6.10
CA PHE A 81 -9.72 2.44 6.68
C PHE A 81 -10.77 2.72 7.76
N TYR A 82 -11.62 1.74 8.06
CA TYR A 82 -12.55 1.82 9.20
C TYR A 82 -11.82 1.62 10.53
N GLU A 83 -12.40 2.07 11.64
CA GLU A 83 -11.73 2.07 12.96
C GLU A 83 -11.16 0.70 13.38
N GLU A 84 -11.87 -0.40 13.12
CA GLU A 84 -11.38 -1.75 13.44
C GLU A 84 -10.17 -2.15 12.57
N GLU A 85 -10.19 -1.80 11.29
CA GLU A 85 -9.07 -2.05 10.37
C GLU A 85 -7.85 -1.18 10.74
N LYS A 86 -8.08 0.08 11.16
CA LYS A 86 -7.01 0.97 11.65
C LYS A 86 -6.26 0.37 12.82
N LYS A 87 -6.99 -0.13 13.83
CA LYS A 87 -6.39 -0.80 15.00
C LYS A 87 -5.57 -2.00 14.58
N MET A 88 -6.13 -2.85 13.71
CA MET A 88 -5.45 -4.04 13.22
C MET A 88 -4.15 -3.71 12.47
N ILE A 89 -4.18 -2.73 11.56
CA ILE A 89 -3.00 -2.31 10.79
C ILE A 89 -1.95 -1.73 11.73
N LYS A 90 -2.31 -0.83 12.65
CA LYS A 90 -1.38 -0.24 13.62
C LYS A 90 -0.71 -1.31 14.49
N ASN A 91 -1.49 -2.28 14.97
CA ASN A 91 -0.97 -3.40 15.76
C ASN A 91 0.00 -4.27 14.95
N GLN A 92 -0.35 -4.61 13.71
CA GLN A 92 0.49 -5.47 12.87
C GLN A 92 1.80 -4.77 12.44
N LEU A 93 1.76 -3.45 12.27
CA LEU A 93 2.93 -2.64 11.96
C LEU A 93 3.74 -2.24 13.21
N ASN A 94 3.19 -2.42 14.41
CA ASN A 94 3.74 -1.94 15.67
C ASN A 94 4.02 -0.42 15.66
N ILE A 95 3.04 0.37 15.22
CA ILE A 95 3.14 1.83 15.08
C ILE A 95 2.09 2.54 15.92
N ASN A 96 2.46 3.70 16.46
CA ASN A 96 1.55 4.61 17.16
C ASN A 96 1.51 5.95 16.40
N LEU A 97 0.46 6.12 15.60
CA LEU A 97 0.18 7.30 14.77
C LEU A 97 -1.17 7.91 15.18
#